data_AF-A0A7J4L0E8-F1
#
_entry.id   AF-A0A7J4L0E8-F1
#
_cell.length_a   1.000
_cell.length_b   1.000
_cell.length_c   1.000
_cell.angle_alpha   90.00
_cell.angle_beta   90.00
_cell.angle_gamma   90.00
#
_symmetry.space_group_name_H-M   'P 1'
#
loop_
_entity.id
_entity.type
_entity.pdbx_description
1 polymer ?
#
loop_
_entity_poly.entity_id
_entity_poly.type
_entity_poly.pdbx_seq_one_letter_code
_entity_poly.pdbx_strand_id
1 'polypeptide(L)'
;MQAEESTEQVLKTIEEKTSQPRSQILELLEKKKQKYSGMLTDSGAAWLVAKDLGVELRLERKISEKASISSLQAGLQNIDLEVKVVQAFQAREFEKNSRKGKILNLIVGDESGEIRLTLWHKDARSFEEEKIEKGSRLALHNCKVLEFQGKKQLSLDYNGSLEVLEKGKEKTTKLEELREGMQNIDVIARIARVFPAKKFLKEAREGRLANFELSDATASVRATAWNDLVQEVEGLRPNDLVKIENAYTKQGLKEV
;
A
#
# COMPACT_ATOMS: atom_id res chain seq x y z
N MET A 1 -25.62 -6.63 1.06
CA MET A 1 -25.99 -7.65 2.05
C MET A 1 -24.69 -8.34 2.44
N GLN A 2 -24.41 -8.40 3.74
CA GLN A 2 -23.14 -8.91 4.28
C GLN A 2 -22.92 -10.35 3.81
N ALA A 3 -21.71 -10.65 3.33
CA ALA A 3 -21.26 -12.02 3.19
C ALA A 3 -20.91 -12.53 4.60
N GLU A 4 -21.94 -12.86 5.39
CA GLU A 4 -21.76 -13.79 6.49
C GLU A 4 -21.24 -15.10 5.87
N GLU A 5 -20.07 -15.57 6.28
CA GLU A 5 -19.83 -17.01 6.20
C GLU A 5 -21.04 -17.67 6.85
N SER A 6 -21.66 -18.62 6.13
CA SER A 6 -22.77 -19.36 6.71
C SER A 6 -22.29 -19.94 8.03
N THR A 7 -23.06 -19.77 9.12
CA THR A 7 -22.73 -20.33 10.45
C THR A 7 -22.21 -21.77 10.36
N GLU A 8 -22.73 -22.51 9.40
CA GLU A 8 -22.35 -23.87 9.01
C GLU A 8 -20.86 -24.04 8.65
N GLN A 9 -20.27 -23.12 7.87
CA GLN A 9 -18.85 -23.15 7.51
C GLN A 9 -17.95 -22.92 8.72
N VAL A 10 -18.35 -22.01 9.61
CA VAL A 10 -17.62 -21.75 10.85
C VAL A 10 -17.64 -22.99 11.74
N LEU A 11 -18.81 -23.60 11.93
CA LEU A 11 -18.97 -24.82 12.72
C LEU A 11 -18.12 -25.97 12.16
N LYS A 12 -18.15 -26.18 10.84
CA LYS A 12 -17.34 -27.21 10.17
C LYS A 12 -15.84 -26.99 10.38
N THR A 13 -15.38 -25.74 10.29
CA THR A 13 -13.97 -25.39 10.52
C THR A 13 -13.54 -25.66 11.96
N ILE A 14 -14.42 -25.38 12.94
CA ILE A 14 -14.17 -25.70 14.36
C ILE A 14 -14.09 -27.22 14.54
N GLU A 15 -15.02 -27.99 13.97
CA GLU A 15 -15.03 -29.46 14.04
C GLU A 15 -13.72 -30.04 13.50
N GLU A 16 -13.30 -29.62 12.31
CA GLU A 16 -12.08 -30.09 11.65
C GLU A 16 -10.81 -29.76 12.45
N LYS A 17 -10.71 -28.54 12.99
CA LYS A 17 -9.49 -28.07 13.68
C LYS A 17 -9.38 -28.50 15.14
N THR A 18 -10.50 -28.67 15.83
CA THR A 18 -10.51 -29.04 17.27
C THR A 18 -10.75 -30.52 17.50
N SER A 19 -11.18 -31.26 16.46
CA SER A 19 -11.66 -32.65 16.58
C SER A 19 -12.78 -32.83 17.62
N GLN A 20 -13.48 -31.75 17.99
CA GLN A 20 -14.60 -31.82 18.92
C GLN A 20 -15.89 -32.25 18.18
N PRO A 21 -16.76 -33.04 18.84
CA PRO A 21 -18.06 -33.40 18.27
C PRO A 21 -18.94 -32.17 18.06
N ARG A 22 -19.67 -32.14 16.96
CA ARG A 22 -20.63 -31.07 16.63
C ARG A 22 -21.60 -30.73 17.76
N SER A 23 -22.07 -31.74 18.48
CA SER A 23 -22.97 -31.57 19.64
C SER A 23 -22.34 -30.73 20.75
N GLN A 24 -21.05 -30.89 21.04
CA GLN A 24 -20.35 -30.08 22.05
C GLN A 24 -20.18 -28.64 21.59
N ILE A 25 -19.89 -28.43 20.30
CA ILE A 25 -19.72 -27.08 19.73
C ILE A 25 -21.05 -26.32 19.79
N LEU A 26 -22.18 -26.97 19.46
CA LEU A 26 -23.51 -26.39 19.59
C LEU A 26 -23.87 -26.04 21.04
N GLU A 27 -23.48 -26.87 22.00
CA GLU A 27 -23.69 -26.58 23.42
C GLU A 27 -22.88 -25.36 23.89
N LEU A 28 -21.63 -25.23 23.43
CA LEU A 28 -20.80 -24.05 23.69
C LEU A 28 -21.41 -22.79 23.07
N LEU A 29 -21.99 -22.91 21.88
CA LEU A 29 -22.63 -21.82 21.15
C LEU A 29 -23.86 -21.31 21.91
N GLU A 30 -24.73 -22.21 22.38
CA GLU A 30 -25.90 -21.85 23.20
C GLU A 30 -25.49 -21.25 24.54
N LYS A 31 -24.47 -21.81 25.22
CA LYS A 31 -23.89 -21.20 26.43
C LYS A 31 -23.40 -19.77 26.16
N LYS A 32 -22.80 -19.53 24.99
CA LYS A 32 -22.35 -18.19 24.59
C LYS A 32 -23.54 -17.25 24.35
N LYS A 33 -24.55 -17.67 23.61
CA LYS A 33 -25.77 -16.87 23.38
C LYS A 33 -26.45 -16.48 24.70
N GLN A 34 -26.58 -17.43 25.64
CA GLN A 34 -27.14 -17.16 26.96
C GLN A 34 -26.28 -16.20 27.78
N LYS A 35 -24.95 -16.37 27.78
CA LYS A 35 -24.02 -15.49 28.51
C LYS A 35 -24.13 -14.03 28.07
N TYR A 36 -24.47 -13.80 26.81
CA TYR A 36 -24.65 -12.46 26.24
C TYR A 36 -26.14 -12.11 26.07
N SER A 37 -27.01 -12.69 26.90
CA SER A 37 -28.44 -12.37 27.00
C SER A 37 -29.20 -12.42 25.67
N GLY A 38 -28.80 -13.32 24.76
CA GLY A 38 -29.42 -13.46 23.44
C GLY A 38 -29.11 -12.34 22.45
N MET A 39 -28.17 -11.43 22.75
CA MET A 39 -27.74 -10.38 21.81
C MET A 39 -26.90 -10.93 20.64
N LEU A 40 -26.41 -12.17 20.74
CA LEU A 40 -25.60 -12.79 19.71
C LEU A 40 -26.47 -13.55 18.70
N THR A 41 -26.22 -13.30 17.41
CA THR A 41 -26.67 -14.18 16.33
C THR A 41 -25.90 -15.52 16.39
N ASP A 42 -26.42 -16.54 15.73
CA ASP A 42 -25.74 -17.85 15.66
C ASP A 42 -24.34 -17.72 15.02
N SER A 43 -24.22 -16.87 13.98
CA SER A 43 -22.95 -16.52 13.35
C SER A 43 -21.99 -15.87 14.35
N GLY A 44 -22.43 -14.85 15.08
CA GLY A 44 -21.61 -14.16 16.09
C GLY A 44 -21.20 -15.06 17.26
N ALA A 45 -22.09 -15.96 17.69
CA ALA A 45 -21.80 -16.95 18.72
C ALA A 45 -20.79 -18.01 18.24
N ALA A 46 -20.94 -18.53 17.02
CA ALA A 46 -19.99 -19.48 16.43
C ALA A 46 -18.57 -18.90 16.32
N TRP A 47 -18.45 -17.64 15.91
CA TRP A 47 -17.17 -16.92 15.85
C TRP A 47 -16.49 -16.80 17.21
N LEU A 48 -17.26 -16.51 18.26
CA LEU A 48 -16.73 -16.41 19.61
C LEU A 48 -16.28 -17.77 20.17
N VAL A 49 -17.02 -18.83 19.86
CA VAL A 49 -16.63 -20.20 20.24
C VAL A 49 -15.33 -20.59 19.55
N ALA A 50 -15.19 -20.33 18.26
CA ALA A 50 -13.94 -20.59 17.54
C ALA A 50 -12.75 -19.88 18.20
N LYS A 51 -12.91 -18.60 18.54
CA LYS A 51 -11.87 -17.82 19.21
C LYS A 51 -11.48 -18.39 20.58
N ASP A 52 -12.46 -18.77 21.39
CA ASP A 52 -12.21 -19.38 22.71
C ASP A 52 -11.44 -20.70 22.60
N LEU A 53 -11.71 -21.48 21.55
CA LEU A 53 -11.06 -22.76 21.28
C LEU A 53 -9.69 -22.62 20.59
N GLY A 54 -9.20 -21.39 20.40
CA GLY A 54 -7.94 -21.14 19.71
C GLY A 54 -7.99 -21.43 18.20
N VAL A 55 -9.18 -21.54 17.63
CA VAL A 55 -9.38 -21.75 16.19
C VAL A 55 -9.26 -20.42 15.49
N GLU A 56 -8.15 -20.23 14.78
CA GLU A 56 -8.02 -19.16 13.80
C GLU A 56 -8.92 -19.46 12.60
N LEU A 57 -10.07 -18.80 12.58
CA LEU A 57 -10.94 -18.70 11.41
C LEU A 57 -10.30 -17.72 10.44
N ARG A 58 -9.58 -18.26 9.47
CA ARG A 58 -9.15 -17.47 8.32
C ARG A 58 -10.38 -17.33 7.44
N LEU A 59 -10.94 -16.13 7.38
CA LEU A 59 -12.00 -15.79 6.42
C LEU A 59 -11.42 -16.06 5.03
N GLU A 60 -11.66 -17.25 4.47
CA GLU A 60 -11.44 -17.51 3.06
C GLU A 60 -12.56 -16.79 2.30
N ARG A 61 -12.47 -15.46 2.28
CA ARG A 61 -13.31 -14.63 1.42
C ARG A 61 -12.99 -15.05 -0.01
N LYS A 62 -13.82 -15.93 -0.57
CA LYS A 62 -13.92 -16.10 -2.02
C LYS A 62 -14.14 -14.71 -2.58
N ILE A 63 -13.10 -14.15 -3.20
CA ILE A 63 -13.13 -12.83 -3.83
C ILE A 63 -14.25 -12.91 -4.88
N SER A 64 -15.42 -12.34 -4.57
CA SER A 64 -16.53 -12.30 -5.51
C SER A 64 -16.13 -11.31 -6.60
N GLU A 65 -15.77 -11.83 -7.78
CA GLU A 65 -15.27 -11.07 -8.95
C GLU A 65 -14.25 -9.98 -8.60
N LYS A 66 -12.95 -10.29 -8.76
CA LYS A 66 -11.86 -9.31 -8.60
C LYS A 66 -12.22 -8.03 -9.35
N ALA A 67 -12.48 -6.96 -8.62
CA ALA A 67 -12.69 -5.67 -9.24
C ALA A 67 -11.40 -5.26 -9.96
N SER A 68 -11.53 -4.48 -11.03
CA SER A 68 -10.37 -3.86 -11.68
C SER A 68 -10.31 -2.39 -11.31
N ILE A 69 -9.11 -1.83 -11.20
CA ILE A 69 -8.92 -0.40 -10.87
C ILE A 69 -9.68 0.51 -11.85
N SER A 70 -9.69 0.17 -13.14
CA SER A 70 -10.39 0.93 -14.18
C SER A 70 -11.92 1.01 -13.95
N SER A 71 -12.51 -0.03 -13.36
CA SER A 71 -13.94 -0.11 -13.07
C SER A 71 -14.39 0.61 -11.81
N LEU A 72 -13.44 1.05 -10.96
CA LEU A 72 -13.77 1.67 -9.67
C LEU A 72 -14.48 3.01 -9.85
N GLN A 73 -15.58 3.19 -9.11
CA GLN A 73 -16.34 4.42 -9.02
C GLN A 73 -16.32 4.97 -7.61
N ALA A 74 -16.41 6.30 -7.46
CA ALA A 74 -16.49 6.94 -6.16
C ALA A 74 -17.71 6.45 -5.38
N GLY A 75 -17.53 6.18 -4.08
CA GLY A 75 -18.59 5.71 -3.20
C GLY A 75 -18.76 4.19 -3.15
N LEU A 76 -18.08 3.42 -4.01
CA LEU A 76 -18.06 1.96 -3.90
C LEU A 76 -17.38 1.53 -2.58
N GLN A 77 -17.91 0.46 -1.97
CA GLN A 77 -17.46 -0.11 -0.69
C GLN A 77 -17.47 -1.63 -0.78
N ASN A 78 -16.83 -2.29 0.20
CA ASN A 78 -16.72 -3.75 0.26
C ASN A 78 -16.10 -4.35 -1.01
N ILE A 79 -15.02 -3.71 -1.49
CA ILE A 79 -14.31 -4.11 -2.70
C ILE A 79 -13.04 -4.85 -2.29
N ASP A 80 -12.83 -6.01 -2.91
CA ASP A 80 -11.60 -6.77 -2.81
C ASP A 80 -10.79 -6.63 -4.10
N LEU A 81 -9.49 -6.38 -3.99
CA LEU A 81 -8.59 -6.10 -5.10
C LEU A 81 -7.26 -6.81 -4.91
N GLU A 82 -6.69 -7.30 -6.01
CA GLU A 82 -5.30 -7.72 -6.03
C GLU A 82 -4.48 -6.68 -6.78
N VAL A 83 -3.47 -6.11 -6.12
CA VAL A 83 -2.69 -4.99 -6.66
C VAL A 83 -1.21 -5.21 -6.46
N LYS A 84 -0.40 -4.58 -7.32
CA LYS A 84 1.05 -4.46 -7.15
C LYS A 84 1.39 -3.07 -6.62
N VAL A 85 2.28 -2.99 -5.64
CA VAL A 85 2.84 -1.72 -5.16
C VAL A 85 3.72 -1.14 -6.27
N VAL A 86 3.29 -0.03 -6.86
CA VAL A 86 4.07 0.71 -7.87
C VAL A 86 5.02 1.68 -7.18
N GLN A 87 4.53 2.36 -6.14
CA GLN A 87 5.30 3.32 -5.36
C GLN A 87 4.80 3.36 -3.91
N ALA A 88 5.73 3.43 -2.96
CA ALA A 88 5.45 3.74 -1.58
C ALA A 88 6.03 5.11 -1.23
N PHE A 89 5.22 6.01 -0.66
CA PHE A 89 5.70 7.30 -0.17
C PHE A 89 6.17 7.18 1.29
N GLN A 90 6.89 8.18 1.80
CA GLN A 90 7.19 8.22 3.23
C GLN A 90 5.91 8.40 4.04
N ALA A 91 5.79 7.64 5.13
CA ALA A 91 4.68 7.79 6.05
C ALA A 91 4.77 9.14 6.78
N ARG A 92 3.63 9.77 6.99
CA ARG A 92 3.51 11.07 7.66
C ARG A 92 2.73 10.92 8.94
N GLU A 93 3.19 11.57 10.00
CA GLU A 93 2.42 11.73 11.23
C GLU A 93 1.64 13.04 11.20
N PHE A 94 0.48 13.06 11.84
CA PHE A 94 -0.34 14.24 11.99
C PHE A 94 -1.03 14.25 13.35
N GLU A 95 -1.46 15.42 13.79
CA GLU A 95 -2.27 15.57 14.99
C GLU A 95 -3.60 16.22 14.64
N LYS A 96 -4.71 15.62 15.07
CA LYS A 96 -6.07 16.15 14.90
C LYS A 96 -6.85 15.94 16.17
N ASN A 97 -7.42 17.01 16.73
CA ASN A 97 -8.17 16.98 18.00
C ASN A 97 -7.39 16.30 19.13
N SER A 98 -6.11 16.67 19.29
CA SER A 98 -5.19 16.09 20.28
C SER A 98 -4.95 14.57 20.14
N ARG A 99 -5.28 13.98 18.99
CA ARG A 99 -4.98 12.58 18.66
C ARG A 99 -3.92 12.53 17.57
N LYS A 100 -2.84 11.79 17.86
CA LYS A 100 -1.82 11.48 16.86
C LYS A 100 -2.34 10.44 15.87
N GLY A 101 -2.12 10.69 14.59
CA GLY A 101 -2.44 9.82 13.49
C GLY A 101 -1.22 9.59 12.61
N LYS A 102 -1.26 8.50 11.84
CA LYS A 102 -0.26 8.16 10.84
C LYS A 102 -0.98 7.91 9.53
N ILE A 103 -0.41 8.41 8.43
CA ILE A 103 -0.92 8.22 7.09
C ILE A 103 0.22 7.77 6.19
N LEU A 104 -0.02 6.73 5.40
CA LEU A 104 0.90 6.26 4.37
C LEU A 104 0.13 6.25 3.05
N ASN A 105 0.70 6.88 2.04
CA ASN A 105 0.15 6.83 0.70
C ASN A 105 0.99 5.89 -0.16
N LEU A 106 0.32 5.17 -1.04
CA LEU A 106 0.92 4.29 -2.03
C LEU A 106 0.31 4.60 -3.40
N ILE A 107 1.06 4.34 -4.46
CA ILE A 107 0.48 4.07 -5.79
C ILE A 107 0.47 2.56 -5.96
N VAL A 108 -0.71 2.02 -6.23
CA VAL A 108 -0.90 0.60 -6.50
C VAL A 108 -1.54 0.42 -7.86
N GLY A 109 -1.23 -0.68 -8.54
CA GLY A 109 -1.71 -0.93 -9.89
C GLY A 109 -2.08 -2.38 -10.15
N ASP A 110 -2.96 -2.57 -11.12
CA ASP A 110 -3.30 -3.84 -11.75
C ASP A 110 -3.14 -3.70 -13.27
N GLU A 111 -3.57 -4.69 -14.05
CA GLU A 111 -3.48 -4.64 -15.52
C GLU A 111 -4.34 -3.52 -16.15
N SER A 112 -5.34 -3.01 -15.42
CA SER A 112 -6.29 -2.03 -15.89
C SER A 112 -5.92 -0.58 -15.57
N GLY A 113 -5.02 -0.35 -14.61
CA GLY A 113 -4.51 0.99 -14.30
C GLY A 113 -3.89 1.12 -12.91
N GLU A 114 -3.65 2.37 -12.50
CA GLU A 114 -3.08 2.73 -11.20
C GLU A 114 -4.06 3.59 -10.39
N ILE A 115 -4.06 3.40 -9.07
CA ILE A 115 -4.83 4.21 -8.13
C ILE A 115 -4.01 4.51 -6.88
N ARG A 116 -4.28 5.67 -6.27
CA ARG A 116 -3.73 6.00 -4.96
C ARG A 116 -4.42 5.16 -3.88
N LEU A 117 -3.64 4.43 -3.08
CA LEU A 117 -4.10 3.77 -1.86
C LEU A 117 -3.62 4.57 -0.65
N THR A 118 -4.56 4.92 0.23
CA THR A 118 -4.27 5.61 1.49
C THR A 118 -4.47 4.65 2.65
N LEU A 119 -3.39 4.36 3.38
CA LEU A 119 -3.39 3.56 4.59
C LEU A 119 -3.37 4.47 5.81
N TRP A 120 -4.23 4.18 6.78
CA TRP A 120 -4.41 5.00 7.98
C TRP A 120 -3.99 4.24 9.23
N HIS A 121 -3.38 4.96 10.18
CA HIS A 121 -3.10 4.49 11.54
C HIS A 121 -2.43 3.11 11.59
N LYS A 122 -3.17 2.08 12.01
CA LYS A 122 -2.70 0.69 12.13
C LYS A 122 -2.23 0.15 10.78
N ASP A 123 -2.93 0.46 9.69
CA ASP A 123 -2.64 -0.13 8.38
C ASP A 123 -1.32 0.41 7.81
N ALA A 124 -1.05 1.70 8.07
CA ALA A 124 0.23 2.32 7.74
C ALA A 124 1.39 1.71 8.54
N ARG A 125 1.16 1.34 9.82
CA ARG A 125 2.16 0.67 10.66
C ARG A 125 2.39 -0.76 10.21
N SER A 126 1.33 -1.54 9.98
CA SER A 126 1.43 -2.91 9.50
C SER A 126 2.20 -3.00 8.19
N PHE A 127 2.00 -2.05 7.28
CA PHE A 127 2.77 -1.98 6.04
C PHE A 127 4.28 -1.86 6.26
N GLU A 128 4.70 -0.99 7.20
CA GLU A 128 6.12 -0.81 7.54
C GLU A 128 6.68 -1.99 8.34
N GLU A 129 5.93 -2.51 9.31
CA GLU A 129 6.31 -3.65 10.16
C GLU A 129 6.52 -4.91 9.33
N GLU A 130 5.66 -5.14 8.35
CA GLU A 130 5.81 -6.24 7.41
C GLU A 130 6.95 -5.99 6.41
N LYS A 131 7.52 -4.79 6.33
CA LYS A 131 8.53 -4.40 5.33
C LYS A 131 8.01 -4.63 3.91
N ILE A 132 6.87 -4.02 3.60
CA ILE A 132 6.31 -4.07 2.26
C ILE A 132 7.02 -3.05 1.40
N GLU A 133 7.52 -3.48 0.25
CA GLU A 133 8.31 -2.64 -0.66
C GLU A 133 7.66 -2.59 -2.05
N LYS A 134 8.18 -1.67 -2.88
CA LYS A 134 7.82 -1.58 -4.29
C LYS A 134 7.95 -2.94 -4.98
N GLY A 135 6.99 -3.24 -5.84
CA GLY A 135 6.89 -4.51 -6.54
C GLY A 135 6.15 -5.61 -5.77
N SER A 136 5.85 -5.43 -4.48
CA SER A 136 5.06 -6.40 -3.72
C SER A 136 3.64 -6.54 -4.26
N ARG A 137 3.10 -7.76 -4.26
CA ARG A 137 1.69 -8.04 -4.59
C ARG A 137 0.89 -8.18 -3.32
N LEU A 138 -0.24 -7.49 -3.29
CA LEU A 138 -1.10 -7.36 -2.13
C LEU A 138 -2.52 -7.78 -2.48
N ALA A 139 -3.15 -8.55 -1.62
CA ALA A 139 -4.60 -8.69 -1.57
C ALA A 139 -5.15 -7.65 -0.61
N LEU A 140 -6.00 -6.77 -1.11
CA LEU A 140 -6.72 -5.78 -0.33
C LEU A 140 -8.16 -6.27 -0.18
N HIS A 141 -8.66 -6.25 1.05
CA HIS A 141 -10.02 -6.69 1.34
C HIS A 141 -10.83 -5.59 2.01
N ASN A 142 -12.12 -5.55 1.67
CA ASN A 142 -13.10 -4.60 2.19
C ASN A 142 -12.58 -3.15 2.09
N CYS A 143 -12.21 -2.77 0.86
CA CYS A 143 -11.82 -1.42 0.51
C CYS A 143 -13.03 -0.56 0.20
N LYS A 144 -12.82 0.75 0.28
CA LYS A 144 -13.74 1.78 -0.20
C LYS A 144 -13.04 2.73 -1.15
N VAL A 145 -13.79 3.23 -2.13
CA VAL A 145 -13.34 4.24 -3.09
C VAL A 145 -13.87 5.59 -2.65
N LEU A 146 -12.95 6.48 -2.34
CA LEU A 146 -13.21 7.87 -1.99
C LEU A 146 -12.88 8.76 -3.18
N GLU A 147 -13.42 9.98 -3.17
CA GLU A 147 -13.02 11.02 -4.10
C GLU A 147 -12.53 12.23 -3.32
N PHE A 148 -11.40 12.78 -3.74
CA PHE A 148 -10.87 14.01 -3.16
C PHE A 148 -10.22 14.84 -4.26
N GLN A 149 -10.67 16.10 -4.36
CA GLN A 149 -10.27 17.03 -5.43
C GLN A 149 -10.46 16.44 -6.84
N GLY A 150 -11.57 15.73 -7.07
CA GLY A 150 -11.91 15.11 -8.36
C GLY A 150 -11.08 13.88 -8.71
N LYS A 151 -10.24 13.38 -7.80
CA LYS A 151 -9.43 12.17 -8.01
C LYS A 151 -9.92 11.04 -7.11
N LYS A 152 -10.17 9.88 -7.72
CA LYS A 152 -10.51 8.63 -7.01
C LYS A 152 -9.32 8.13 -6.20
N GLN A 153 -9.58 7.63 -5.00
CA GLN A 153 -8.58 7.07 -4.10
C GLN A 153 -9.16 5.85 -3.41
N LEU A 154 -8.32 4.84 -3.18
CA LEU A 154 -8.66 3.65 -2.42
C LEU A 154 -8.27 3.84 -0.94
N SER A 155 -9.06 3.30 -0.04
CA SER A 155 -8.74 3.19 1.38
C SER A 155 -9.26 1.85 1.90
N LEU A 156 -8.58 1.26 2.87
CA LEU A 156 -9.17 0.19 3.67
C LEU A 156 -10.32 0.76 4.50
N ASP A 157 -11.42 -0.01 4.63
CA ASP A 157 -12.51 0.36 5.52
C ASP A 157 -12.26 -0.15 6.96
N TYR A 158 -13.20 0.06 7.89
CA TYR A 158 -13.01 -0.28 9.32
C TYR A 158 -12.57 -1.74 9.57
N ASN A 159 -13.14 -2.69 8.82
CA ASN A 159 -12.77 -4.11 8.82
C ASN A 159 -12.01 -4.51 7.55
N GLY A 160 -11.39 -3.53 6.90
CA GLY A 160 -10.49 -3.75 5.78
C GLY A 160 -9.19 -4.39 6.25
N SER A 161 -8.56 -5.13 5.34
CA SER A 161 -7.26 -5.75 5.59
C SER A 161 -6.42 -5.73 4.33
N LEU A 162 -5.11 -5.83 4.53
CA LEU A 162 -4.12 -5.98 3.48
C LEU A 162 -3.33 -7.24 3.82
N GLU A 163 -3.17 -8.12 2.84
CA GLU A 163 -2.37 -9.34 2.93
C GLU A 163 -1.29 -9.31 1.86
N VAL A 164 -0.05 -9.63 2.23
CA VAL A 164 1.06 -9.74 1.28
C VAL A 164 1.01 -11.12 0.62
N LEU A 165 0.72 -11.12 -0.69
CA LEU A 165 0.73 -12.34 -1.50
C LEU A 165 2.16 -12.68 -1.96
N GLU A 166 2.93 -11.66 -2.34
CA GLU A 166 4.29 -11.82 -2.82
C GLU A 166 5.11 -10.59 -2.43
N LYS A 167 6.30 -10.80 -1.85
CA LYS A 167 7.22 -9.70 -1.58
C LYS A 167 7.87 -9.23 -2.86
N GLY A 168 7.91 -7.91 -3.03
CA GLY A 168 8.60 -7.28 -4.14
C GLY A 168 10.09 -7.61 -4.09
N LYS A 169 10.68 -7.80 -5.26
CA LYS A 169 12.13 -7.79 -5.41
C LYS A 169 12.51 -6.40 -5.90
N GLU A 170 13.36 -5.75 -5.13
CA GLU A 170 13.97 -4.48 -5.53
C GLU A 170 14.66 -4.67 -6.89
N LYS A 171 14.17 -3.95 -7.91
CA LYS A 171 14.74 -3.99 -9.25
C LYS A 171 15.30 -2.63 -9.59
N THR A 172 16.62 -2.57 -9.66
CA THR A 172 17.32 -1.38 -10.14
C THR A 172 17.58 -1.50 -11.63
N THR A 173 17.60 -0.36 -12.30
CA THR A 173 17.92 -0.22 -13.72
C THR A 173 19.33 0.34 -13.83
N LYS A 174 20.14 -0.22 -14.74
CA LYS A 174 21.45 0.34 -15.05
C LYS A 174 21.31 1.65 -15.80
N LEU A 175 22.27 2.56 -15.64
CA LEU A 175 22.21 3.85 -16.30
C LEU A 175 22.24 3.73 -17.84
N GLU A 176 22.95 2.74 -18.40
CA GLU A 176 22.99 2.47 -19.84
C GLU A 176 21.63 2.03 -20.43
N GLU A 177 20.73 1.50 -19.60
CA GLU A 177 19.42 0.98 -20.01
C GLU A 177 18.35 2.08 -20.02
N LEU A 178 18.66 3.27 -19.50
CA LEU A 178 17.73 4.39 -19.46
C LEU A 178 17.39 4.85 -20.89
N ARG A 179 16.10 4.99 -21.15
CA ARG A 179 15.51 5.49 -22.40
C ARG A 179 14.52 6.57 -22.07
N GLU A 180 14.26 7.47 -23.01
CA GLU A 180 13.27 8.53 -22.84
C GLU A 180 11.88 7.97 -22.53
N GLY A 181 11.13 8.66 -21.67
CA GLY A 181 9.73 8.36 -21.37
C GLY A 181 9.53 7.24 -20.35
N MET A 182 10.59 6.57 -19.90
CA MET A 182 10.52 5.61 -18.80
C MET A 182 10.07 6.29 -17.50
N GLN A 183 9.21 5.62 -16.75
CA GLN A 183 8.63 6.05 -15.47
C GLN A 183 8.96 5.03 -14.38
N ASN A 184 8.80 5.42 -13.11
CA ASN A 184 8.94 4.53 -11.95
C ASN A 184 10.27 3.77 -11.91
N ILE A 185 11.37 4.43 -12.30
CA ILE A 185 12.69 3.81 -12.39
C ILE A 185 13.43 3.98 -11.09
N ASP A 186 14.07 2.91 -10.62
CA ASP A 186 15.01 2.96 -9.51
C ASP A 186 16.41 2.72 -10.04
N VAL A 187 17.37 3.55 -9.63
CA VAL A 187 18.79 3.41 -10.01
C VAL A 187 19.67 3.48 -8.76
N ILE A 188 20.75 2.70 -8.75
CA ILE A 188 21.82 2.83 -7.77
C ILE A 188 23.05 3.29 -8.52
N ALA A 189 23.58 4.45 -8.15
CA ALA A 189 24.71 5.07 -8.82
C ALA A 189 25.52 5.91 -7.83
N ARG A 190 26.74 6.26 -8.22
CA ARG A 190 27.58 7.21 -7.48
C ARG A 190 27.38 8.61 -7.99
N ILE A 191 27.37 9.57 -7.06
CA ILE A 191 27.41 10.99 -7.39
C ILE A 191 28.75 11.31 -8.04
N ALA A 192 28.74 11.76 -9.30
CA ALA A 192 29.92 12.29 -9.97
C ALA A 192 30.09 13.78 -9.64
N ARG A 193 28.98 14.53 -9.64
CA ARG A 193 29.00 15.98 -9.42
C ARG A 193 27.65 16.49 -8.92
N VAL A 194 27.66 17.46 -8.03
CA VAL A 194 26.48 18.25 -7.63
C VAL A 194 26.66 19.69 -8.11
N PHE A 195 25.62 20.28 -8.69
CA PHE A 195 25.62 21.68 -9.13
C PHE A 195 24.84 22.55 -8.14
N PRO A 196 25.18 23.86 -8.02
CA PRO A 196 24.45 24.77 -7.16
C PRO A 196 22.96 24.83 -7.51
N ALA A 197 22.10 24.90 -6.47
CA ALA A 197 20.67 25.03 -6.67
C ALA A 197 20.32 26.36 -7.36
N LYS A 198 19.32 26.32 -8.23
CA LYS A 198 18.74 27.47 -8.91
C LYS A 198 17.29 27.66 -8.44
N LYS A 199 16.92 28.93 -8.24
CA LYS A 199 15.52 29.33 -7.99
C LYS A 199 14.86 29.73 -9.30
N PHE A 200 13.57 29.50 -9.42
CA PHE A 200 12.76 29.93 -10.56
C PHE A 200 11.36 30.31 -10.09
N LEU A 201 10.62 31.07 -10.91
CA LEU A 201 9.23 31.42 -10.66
C LEU A 201 8.35 30.72 -11.70
N LYS A 202 7.34 29.97 -11.26
CA LYS A 202 6.35 29.34 -12.14
C LYS A 202 4.96 29.62 -11.59
N GLU A 203 4.07 30.22 -12.39
CA GLU A 203 2.68 30.50 -12.01
C GLU A 203 2.57 31.23 -10.66
N ALA A 204 3.41 32.26 -10.45
CA ALA A 204 3.55 33.02 -9.21
C ALA A 204 3.96 32.20 -7.96
N ARG A 205 4.42 30.96 -8.12
CA ARG A 205 5.06 30.17 -7.06
C ARG A 205 6.57 30.08 -7.29
N GLU A 206 7.33 30.34 -6.24
CA GLU A 206 8.78 30.12 -6.25
C GLU A 206 9.07 28.61 -6.20
N GLY A 207 9.93 28.13 -7.09
CA GLY A 207 10.43 26.77 -7.12
C GLY A 207 11.95 26.72 -7.06
N ARG A 208 12.49 25.56 -6.69
CA ARG A 208 13.94 25.31 -6.69
C ARG A 208 14.26 24.07 -7.51
N LEU A 209 15.42 24.06 -8.14
CA LEU A 209 15.98 22.86 -8.76
C LEU A 209 17.48 22.77 -8.51
N ALA A 210 18.01 21.56 -8.44
CA ALA A 210 19.44 21.28 -8.43
C ALA A 210 19.74 20.19 -9.46
N ASN A 211 20.72 20.43 -10.31
CA ASN A 211 21.23 19.41 -11.21
C ASN A 211 22.36 18.65 -10.53
N PHE A 212 22.51 17.39 -10.90
CA PHE A 212 23.62 16.54 -10.46
C PHE A 212 23.91 15.49 -11.53
N GLU A 213 25.11 14.93 -11.50
CA GLU A 213 25.56 13.87 -12.38
C GLU A 213 25.77 12.60 -11.58
N LEU A 214 25.29 11.50 -12.13
CA LEU A 214 25.35 10.17 -11.59
C LEU A 214 26.18 9.30 -12.54
N SER A 215 26.91 8.34 -11.98
CA SER A 215 27.66 7.37 -12.74
C SER A 215 27.58 6.00 -12.08
N ASP A 216 27.44 4.96 -12.90
CA ASP A 216 27.62 3.57 -12.52
C ASP A 216 28.71 2.95 -13.42
N ALA A 217 28.87 1.62 -13.40
CA ALA A 217 29.85 0.96 -14.24
C ALA A 217 29.51 1.01 -15.75
N THR A 218 28.31 1.47 -16.11
CA THR A 218 27.73 1.33 -17.45
C THR A 218 27.55 2.66 -18.17
N ALA A 219 27.18 3.73 -17.46
CA ALA A 219 27.03 5.06 -18.05
C ALA A 219 27.12 6.17 -17.00
N SER A 220 27.15 7.41 -17.48
CA SER A 220 26.94 8.62 -16.69
C SER A 220 25.73 9.37 -17.21
N VAL A 221 24.87 9.85 -16.29
CA VAL A 221 23.64 10.58 -16.65
C VAL A 221 23.47 11.81 -15.78
N ARG A 222 22.78 12.81 -16.34
CA ARG A 222 22.39 14.02 -15.61
C ARG A 222 20.98 13.84 -15.03
N ALA A 223 20.82 14.18 -13.77
CA ALA A 223 19.56 14.17 -13.05
C ALA A 223 19.23 15.57 -12.50
N THR A 224 17.95 15.80 -12.21
CA THR A 224 17.45 17.07 -11.66
C THR A 224 16.54 16.78 -10.48
N ALA A 225 16.89 17.30 -9.31
CA ALA A 225 16.03 17.33 -8.14
C ALA A 225 15.22 18.63 -8.12
N TRP A 226 13.97 18.55 -7.65
CA TRP A 226 13.04 19.68 -7.59
C TRP A 226 12.57 19.90 -6.16
N ASN A 227 12.37 21.19 -5.80
CA ASN A 227 11.78 21.63 -4.55
C ASN A 227 12.41 20.97 -3.32
N ASP A 228 11.66 20.16 -2.58
CA ASP A 228 12.09 19.56 -1.31
C ASP A 228 13.31 18.64 -1.48
N LEU A 229 13.42 17.95 -2.63
CA LEU A 229 14.56 17.09 -2.95
C LEU A 229 15.87 17.87 -3.17
N VAL A 230 15.79 19.19 -3.38
CA VAL A 230 17.00 20.03 -3.56
C VAL A 230 17.85 20.01 -2.30
N GLN A 231 17.22 20.04 -1.11
CA GLN A 231 17.96 20.06 0.15
C GLN A 231 18.73 18.75 0.36
N GLU A 232 18.14 17.62 -0.03
CA GLU A 232 18.81 16.32 0.02
C GLU A 232 20.02 16.27 -0.92
N VAL A 233 19.86 16.76 -2.15
CA VAL A 233 20.95 16.76 -3.15
C VAL A 233 22.08 17.73 -2.79
N GLU A 234 21.79 18.89 -2.21
CA GLU A 234 22.82 19.85 -1.76
C GLU A 234 23.74 19.26 -0.69
N GLY A 235 23.28 18.27 0.08
CA GLY A 235 24.08 17.56 1.08
C GLY A 235 25.02 16.49 0.51
N LEU A 236 24.85 16.09 -0.75
CA LEU A 236 25.60 15.01 -1.38
C LEU A 236 26.98 15.46 -1.88
N ARG A 237 27.91 14.52 -1.91
CA ARG A 237 29.31 14.74 -2.31
C ARG A 237 29.71 13.76 -3.42
N PRO A 238 30.73 14.11 -4.24
CA PRO A 238 31.30 13.16 -5.19
C PRO A 238 31.68 11.83 -4.51
N ASN A 239 31.41 10.73 -5.20
CA ASN A 239 31.52 9.33 -4.78
C ASN A 239 30.46 8.79 -3.81
N ASP A 240 29.55 9.61 -3.29
CA ASP A 240 28.44 9.09 -2.48
C ASP A 240 27.62 8.08 -3.28
N LEU A 241 27.39 6.90 -2.70
CA LEU A 241 26.52 5.88 -3.28
C LEU A 241 25.08 6.23 -2.93
N VAL A 242 24.27 6.50 -3.95
CA VAL A 242 22.87 6.88 -3.77
C VAL A 242 21.95 5.90 -4.49
N LYS A 243 20.78 5.70 -3.91
CA LYS A 243 19.64 5.07 -4.57
C LYS A 243 18.62 6.16 -4.88
N ILE A 244 18.22 6.25 -6.13
CA ILE A 244 17.16 7.16 -6.58
C ILE A 244 15.96 6.29 -6.90
N GLU A 245 14.83 6.61 -6.28
CA GLU A 245 13.60 5.84 -6.40
C GLU A 245 12.53 6.63 -7.16
N ASN A 246 11.77 5.90 -7.98
CA ASN A 246 10.62 6.42 -8.72
C ASN A 246 10.97 7.64 -9.60
N ALA A 247 12.17 7.62 -10.19
CA ALA A 247 12.58 8.60 -11.16
C ALA A 247 11.82 8.42 -12.48
N TYR A 248 11.71 9.51 -13.23
CA TYR A 248 11.26 9.50 -14.61
C TYR A 248 12.37 10.04 -15.51
N THR A 249 12.37 9.59 -16.75
CA THR A 249 13.30 10.05 -17.78
C THR A 249 12.59 10.99 -18.74
N LYS A 250 13.31 11.99 -19.21
CA LYS A 250 12.84 12.92 -20.23
C LYS A 250 14.01 13.29 -21.13
N GLN A 251 13.72 13.74 -22.36
CA GLN A 251 14.74 14.37 -23.18
C GLN A 251 15.33 15.58 -22.46
N GLY A 252 16.66 15.69 -22.46
CA GLY A 252 17.32 16.87 -21.92
C GLY A 252 16.90 18.10 -22.70
N LEU A 253 16.60 19.19 -22.01
CA LEU A 253 16.52 20.51 -22.63
C LEU A 253 17.93 20.81 -23.17
N LYS A 254 18.12 20.79 -24.49
CA LYS A 254 19.33 21.37 -25.07
C LYS A 254 19.34 22.84 -24.68
N GLU A 255 20.39 23.28 -23.98
CA GLU A 255 20.68 24.71 -23.91
C GLU A 255 20.92 25.16 -25.36
N VAL A 256 20.03 26.02 -25.87
CA VAL A 256 20.19 26.74 -27.14
C VAL A 256 20.92 28.03 -26.84
#